data_AF-X1DW12-F1
#
_entry.id   AF-X1DW12-F1
#
_cell.length_a   1.000
_cell.length_b   1.000
_cell.length_c   1.000
_cell.angle_alpha   90.00
_cell.angle_beta   90.00
_cell.angle_gamma   90.00
#
_symmetry.space_group_name_H-M   'P 1'
#
loop_
_entity.id
_entity.type
_entity.pdbx_description
1 polymer ?
#
loop_
_entity_poly.entity_id
_entity_poly.type
_entity_poly.pdbx_seq_one_letter_code
_entity_poly.pdbx_strand_id
1 'polypeptide(L)'
;IDINFQEVGERPSNKIEAGSAIGIQLTRGDVNITFIATVTYREGDKVLALGHPFLKKGEVSFLLSEVYIYHSLPNMVMPFKLGAPLNLVGKIVQDREAGILAILNSYPRIIPLKIQVTNINTELSYQTGVQIINDYDLLEPLVSNITVQAIDNALDRIGAGTAQIDIEIRGKKEGQELFRKNMYYSSDDIAIQVITEMPEIIDLIVNNYFEMVNLTEINIDIKIDNKKKTGKIEEIVLEDSSIRPGDYLEAKIKIRS
;
A
#
# COMPACT_ATOMS: atom_id res chain seq x y z
N ILE A 1 -1.62 20.25 10.46
CA ILE A 1 -1.02 19.48 11.58
C ILE A 1 -0.28 18.34 10.92
N ASP A 2 1.05 18.39 10.87
CA ASP A 2 1.84 17.27 10.34
C ASP A 2 1.77 16.14 11.36
N ILE A 3 0.87 15.19 11.10
CA ILE A 3 0.72 13.99 11.93
C ILE A 3 1.89 13.08 11.59
N ASN A 4 2.75 12.78 12.56
CA ASN A 4 3.78 11.75 12.40
C ASN A 4 3.10 10.39 12.31
N PHE A 5 2.83 9.94 11.09
CA PHE A 5 2.17 8.65 10.82
C PHE A 5 2.95 7.46 11.39
N GLN A 6 4.23 7.56 11.73
CA GLN A 6 4.99 6.42 12.27
C GLN A 6 4.46 5.97 13.65
N GLU A 7 4.24 6.91 14.58
CA GLU A 7 3.98 6.59 15.99
C GLU A 7 2.48 6.45 16.32
N VAL A 8 1.61 6.74 15.34
CA VAL A 8 0.16 6.70 15.57
C VAL A 8 -0.27 5.27 15.94
N GLY A 9 -0.85 5.12 17.14
CA GLY A 9 -1.42 3.86 17.60
C GLY A 9 -0.50 2.94 18.38
N GLU A 10 0.76 3.34 18.58
CA GLU A 10 1.69 2.65 19.47
C GLU A 10 1.25 2.82 20.93
N ARG A 11 1.06 1.69 21.64
CA ARG A 11 0.87 1.68 23.09
C ARG A 11 1.68 0.53 23.67
N PRO A 12 2.70 0.82 24.51
CA PRO A 12 3.44 -0.22 25.19
C PRO A 12 2.50 -1.13 25.98
N SER A 13 2.75 -2.44 25.95
CA SER A 13 1.96 -3.43 26.66
C SER A 13 2.84 -4.36 27.47
N ASN A 14 2.42 -4.60 28.70
CA ASN A 14 2.97 -5.64 29.58
C ASN A 14 1.96 -6.76 29.85
N LYS A 15 0.80 -6.75 29.19
CA LYS A 15 -0.33 -7.65 29.47
C LYS A 15 -0.39 -8.89 28.60
N ILE A 16 0.35 -8.92 27.49
CA ILE A 16 0.40 -10.08 26.59
C ILE A 16 0.96 -11.30 27.34
N GLU A 17 0.27 -12.41 27.32
CA GLU A 17 0.69 -13.67 27.96
C GLU A 17 0.28 -14.88 27.11
N ALA A 18 0.70 -16.09 27.50
CA ALA A 18 0.29 -17.31 26.81
C ALA A 18 -1.25 -17.41 26.74
N GLY A 19 -1.79 -17.74 25.56
CA GLY A 19 -3.23 -17.73 25.28
C GLY A 19 -3.81 -16.39 24.84
N SER A 20 -3.07 -15.28 24.98
CA SER A 20 -3.51 -13.96 24.48
C SER A 20 -3.72 -13.97 22.97
N ALA A 21 -4.73 -13.22 22.50
CA ALA A 21 -4.92 -12.95 21.08
C ALA A 21 -4.06 -11.76 20.65
N ILE A 22 -3.31 -11.94 19.58
CA ILE A 22 -2.46 -10.91 18.97
C ILE A 22 -2.74 -10.82 17.47
N GLY A 23 -2.41 -9.69 16.87
CA GLY A 23 -2.58 -9.45 15.44
C GLY A 23 -1.23 -9.33 14.77
N ILE A 24 -1.04 -10.04 13.67
CA ILE A 24 0.01 -9.77 12.68
C ILE A 24 -0.63 -8.84 11.65
N GLN A 25 -0.28 -7.56 11.68
CA GLN A 25 -0.85 -6.58 10.75
C GLN A 25 0.14 -6.27 9.61
N LEU A 26 -0.37 -6.29 8.38
CA LEU A 26 0.36 -5.84 7.18
C LEU A 26 0.06 -4.36 6.90
N THR A 27 -1.15 -3.93 7.21
CA THR A 27 -1.59 -2.54 7.07
C THR A 27 -2.45 -2.12 8.24
N ARG A 28 -2.41 -0.82 8.56
CA ARG A 28 -3.19 -0.21 9.65
C ARG A 28 -3.62 1.21 9.28
N GLY A 29 -4.83 1.60 9.66
CA GLY A 29 -5.38 2.93 9.37
C GLY A 29 -6.83 2.80 8.93
N ASP A 30 -7.19 3.47 7.85
CA ASP A 30 -8.51 3.32 7.24
C ASP A 30 -8.72 1.91 6.65
N VAL A 31 -7.63 1.25 6.23
CA VAL A 31 -7.62 -0.15 5.81
C VAL A 31 -6.72 -0.96 6.73
N ASN A 32 -7.27 -2.05 7.29
CA ASN A 32 -6.56 -2.93 8.23
C ASN A 32 -6.52 -4.35 7.68
N ILE A 33 -5.34 -4.83 7.29
CA ILE A 33 -5.11 -6.22 6.91
C ILE A 33 -4.42 -6.91 8.08
N THR A 34 -5.16 -7.75 8.80
CA THR A 34 -4.72 -8.34 10.06
C THR A 34 -5.00 -9.84 10.11
N PHE A 35 -3.99 -10.62 10.47
CA PHE A 35 -4.12 -12.02 10.82
C PHE A 35 -4.15 -12.19 12.34
N ILE A 36 -5.16 -12.89 12.88
CA ILE A 36 -5.29 -13.13 14.31
C ILE A 36 -4.50 -14.39 14.69
N ALA A 37 -3.52 -14.21 15.57
CA ALA A 37 -2.69 -15.25 16.13
C ALA A 37 -2.95 -15.43 17.63
N THR A 38 -2.48 -16.55 18.18
CA THR A 38 -2.52 -16.83 19.61
C THR A 38 -1.09 -16.99 20.12
N VAL A 39 -0.81 -16.36 21.26
CA VAL A 39 0.49 -16.45 21.93
C VAL A 39 0.67 -17.82 22.55
N THR A 40 1.80 -18.45 22.26
CA THR A 40 2.20 -19.74 22.79
C THR A 40 3.01 -19.57 24.08
N TYR A 41 3.97 -18.64 24.08
CA TYR A 41 4.88 -18.44 25.20
C TYR A 41 5.42 -17.00 25.23
N ARG A 42 5.75 -16.51 26.43
CA ARG A 42 6.39 -15.20 26.64
C ARG A 42 7.56 -15.32 27.60
N GLU A 43 8.68 -14.70 27.23
CA GLU A 43 9.85 -14.48 28.09
C GLU A 43 10.24 -13.00 28.02
N GLY A 44 9.96 -12.24 29.08
CA GLY A 44 10.18 -10.80 29.09
C GLY A 44 9.39 -10.12 27.96
N ASP A 45 10.08 -9.40 27.06
CA ASP A 45 9.47 -8.76 25.89
C ASP A 45 9.43 -9.65 24.66
N LYS A 46 9.96 -10.87 24.72
CA LYS A 46 9.91 -11.83 23.61
C LYS A 46 8.65 -12.67 23.69
N VAL A 47 7.94 -12.75 22.57
CA VAL A 47 6.68 -13.48 22.44
C VAL A 47 6.80 -14.48 21.31
N LEU A 48 6.57 -15.77 21.61
CA LEU A 48 6.39 -16.81 20.62
C LEU A 48 4.90 -17.03 20.40
N ALA A 49 4.49 -17.09 19.15
CA ALA A 49 3.10 -17.30 18.79
C ALA A 49 2.98 -18.16 17.55
N LEU A 50 1.78 -18.71 17.34
CA LEU A 50 1.50 -19.75 16.35
C LEU A 50 2.25 -21.06 16.63
N GLY A 51 1.85 -22.09 15.89
CA GLY A 51 2.55 -23.38 15.78
C GLY A 51 2.81 -23.75 14.32
N HIS A 52 2.82 -22.74 13.44
CA HIS A 52 2.97 -22.83 11.98
C HIS A 52 3.44 -21.47 11.45
N PRO A 53 4.02 -21.38 10.24
CA PRO A 53 4.39 -20.09 9.68
C PRO A 53 3.16 -19.26 9.31
N PHE A 54 3.32 -17.94 9.25
CA PHE A 54 2.33 -17.06 8.63
C PHE A 54 2.57 -16.98 7.11
N LEU A 55 3.68 -16.39 6.68
CA LEU A 55 4.14 -16.30 5.29
C LEU A 55 5.46 -17.07 5.06
N LYS A 56 6.12 -17.55 6.13
CA LYS A 56 7.40 -18.28 6.09
C LYS A 56 8.55 -17.47 5.45
N LYS A 57 8.54 -16.14 5.65
CA LYS A 57 9.54 -15.24 5.03
C LYS A 57 10.89 -15.18 5.75
N GLY A 58 10.99 -15.79 6.93
CA GLY A 58 12.22 -15.79 7.70
C GLY A 58 12.35 -14.56 8.59
N GLU A 59 13.30 -13.68 8.31
CA GLU A 59 13.38 -12.40 9.03
C GLU A 59 12.35 -11.43 8.45
N VAL A 60 11.57 -10.81 9.33
CA VAL A 60 10.44 -9.94 8.95
C VAL A 60 10.37 -8.72 9.86
N SER A 61 9.58 -7.72 9.47
CA SER A 61 9.30 -6.55 10.32
C SER A 61 7.83 -6.16 10.22
N PHE A 62 6.96 -7.04 10.74
CA PHE A 62 5.51 -6.82 10.70
C PHE A 62 5.00 -6.13 11.96
N LEU A 63 3.86 -5.46 11.84
CA LEU A 63 3.20 -4.79 12.94
C LEU A 63 2.56 -5.83 13.88
N LEU A 64 2.83 -5.72 15.18
CA LEU A 64 2.19 -6.54 16.21
C LEU A 64 1.13 -5.71 16.93
N SER A 65 -0.12 -6.17 16.93
CA SER A 65 -1.21 -5.53 17.67
C SER A 65 -1.77 -6.44 18.76
N GLU A 66 -2.36 -5.82 19.78
CA GLU A 66 -3.39 -6.50 20.57
C GLU A 66 -4.63 -6.76 19.70
N VAL A 67 -5.43 -7.77 20.05
CA VAL A 67 -6.68 -8.07 19.36
C VAL A 67 -7.80 -8.26 20.36
N TYR A 68 -8.91 -7.56 20.13
CA TYR A 68 -10.16 -7.84 20.82
C TYR A 68 -10.94 -8.93 20.07
N ILE A 69 -11.29 -10.01 20.75
CA ILE A 69 -12.06 -11.11 20.17
C ILE A 69 -13.54 -10.90 20.47
N TYR A 70 -14.34 -10.68 19.42
CA TYR A 70 -15.79 -10.62 19.53
C TYR A 70 -16.39 -12.00 19.75
N HIS A 71 -15.93 -12.97 18.96
CA HIS A 71 -16.46 -14.32 19.01
C HIS A 71 -15.44 -15.34 18.53
N SER A 72 -15.50 -16.54 19.09
CA SER A 72 -14.81 -17.71 18.57
C SER A 72 -15.85 -18.65 17.99
N LEU A 73 -15.78 -18.88 16.69
CA LEU A 73 -16.74 -19.71 15.98
C LEU A 73 -16.24 -21.16 16.01
N PRO A 74 -16.91 -22.06 16.76
CA PRO A 74 -16.54 -23.45 16.76
C PRO A 74 -16.92 -24.07 15.41
N ASN A 75 -15.96 -24.71 14.76
CA ASN A 75 -16.19 -25.48 13.55
C ASN A 75 -15.24 -26.69 13.59
N MET A 76 -15.76 -27.86 13.23
CA MET A 76 -14.99 -29.12 13.29
C MET A 76 -13.89 -29.19 12.22
N VAL A 77 -14.04 -28.44 11.12
CA VAL A 77 -13.14 -28.44 9.97
C VAL A 77 -12.21 -27.23 10.00
N MET A 78 -12.76 -26.04 10.25
CA MET A 78 -11.99 -24.79 10.25
C MET A 78 -12.53 -23.81 11.30
N PRO A 79 -12.15 -23.97 12.59
CA PRO A 79 -12.50 -23.01 13.62
C PRO A 79 -11.77 -21.69 13.37
N PHE A 80 -12.44 -20.56 13.62
CA PHE A 80 -11.81 -19.24 13.47
C PHE A 80 -12.32 -18.23 14.51
N LYS A 81 -11.55 -17.17 14.70
CA LYS A 81 -11.88 -16.07 15.61
C LYS A 81 -12.30 -14.86 14.79
N LEU A 82 -13.38 -14.20 15.24
CA LEU A 82 -13.78 -12.88 14.78
C LEU A 82 -13.30 -11.86 15.80
N GLY A 83 -12.49 -10.91 15.35
CA GLY A 83 -11.90 -9.91 16.21
C GLY A 83 -11.44 -8.69 15.42
N ALA A 84 -11.08 -7.64 16.15
CA ALA A 84 -10.51 -6.43 15.59
C ALA A 84 -9.17 -6.11 16.26
N PRO A 85 -8.17 -5.61 15.50
CA PRO A 85 -6.94 -5.13 16.07
C PRO A 85 -7.19 -3.92 16.98
N LEU A 86 -6.40 -3.82 18.05
CA LEU A 86 -6.36 -2.68 18.95
C LEU A 86 -5.08 -1.88 18.69
N ASN A 87 -4.37 -1.52 19.76
CA ASN A 87 -3.14 -0.73 19.66
C ASN A 87 -1.97 -1.62 19.19
N LEU A 88 -0.99 -0.98 18.56
CA LEU A 88 0.30 -1.61 18.27
C LEU A 88 1.05 -1.79 19.58
N VAL A 89 1.49 -3.02 19.83
CA VAL A 89 2.22 -3.40 21.05
C VAL A 89 3.63 -3.89 20.78
N GLY A 90 4.05 -3.95 19.51
CA GLY A 90 5.43 -4.24 19.13
C GLY A 90 5.58 -4.59 17.66
N LYS A 91 6.49 -5.53 17.38
CA LYS A 91 6.78 -6.02 16.03
C LYS A 91 7.06 -7.50 15.98
N ILE A 92 6.73 -8.14 14.87
CA ILE A 92 7.17 -9.50 14.55
C ILE A 92 8.53 -9.41 13.86
N VAL A 93 9.50 -10.19 14.33
CA VAL A 93 10.89 -10.19 13.84
C VAL A 93 11.28 -11.48 13.13
N GLN A 94 10.55 -12.58 13.37
CA GLN A 94 10.77 -13.85 12.66
C GLN A 94 9.44 -14.51 12.33
N ASP A 95 9.40 -15.13 11.16
CA ASP A 95 8.31 -15.97 10.66
C ASP A 95 8.90 -17.23 10.02
N ARG A 96 8.87 -18.32 10.78
CA ARG A 96 9.56 -19.59 10.49
C ARG A 96 8.55 -20.73 10.54
N GLU A 97 8.98 -21.93 10.12
CA GLU A 97 8.12 -23.12 10.08
C GLU A 97 7.41 -23.42 11.41
N ALA A 98 8.08 -23.21 12.53
CA ALA A 98 7.50 -23.51 13.84
C ALA A 98 6.52 -22.43 14.35
N GLY A 99 6.51 -21.23 13.76
CA GLY A 99 5.79 -20.09 14.28
C GLY A 99 6.53 -18.77 14.10
N ILE A 100 6.08 -17.77 14.85
CA ILE A 100 6.64 -16.42 14.83
C ILE A 100 7.35 -16.06 16.14
N LEU A 101 8.34 -15.18 16.04
CA LEU A 101 8.92 -14.46 17.18
C LEU A 101 8.57 -12.98 17.05
N ALA A 102 7.99 -12.43 18.11
CA ALA A 102 7.70 -11.02 18.23
C ALA A 102 8.43 -10.39 19.43
N ILE A 103 8.66 -9.08 19.34
CA ILE A 103 9.26 -8.27 20.39
C ILE A 103 8.27 -7.18 20.75
N LEU A 104 7.82 -7.18 22.01
CA LEU A 104 6.96 -6.15 22.57
C LEU A 104 7.71 -4.82 22.70
N ASN A 105 6.96 -3.72 22.66
CA ASN A 105 7.46 -2.36 22.91
C ASN A 105 8.60 -1.93 21.95
N SER A 106 8.71 -2.60 20.80
CA SER A 106 9.60 -2.24 19.69
C SER A 106 8.81 -2.30 18.39
N TYR A 107 8.82 -1.23 17.61
CA TYR A 107 7.94 -1.07 16.45
C TYR A 107 8.72 -1.14 15.14
N PRO A 108 8.11 -1.66 14.05
CA PRO A 108 8.75 -1.68 12.75
C PRO A 108 8.65 -0.29 12.10
N ARG A 109 9.54 -0.01 11.15
CA ARG A 109 9.34 1.15 10.27
C ARG A 109 8.12 0.90 9.37
N ILE A 110 7.28 1.91 9.20
CA ILE A 110 6.17 1.86 8.24
C ILE A 110 6.40 2.81 7.06
N ILE A 111 5.65 2.57 6.00
CA ILE A 111 5.51 3.46 4.85
C ILE A 111 4.09 4.03 4.91
N PRO A 112 3.91 5.34 5.15
CA PRO A 112 2.64 6.01 5.01
C PRO A 112 2.19 6.01 3.54
N LEU A 113 0.98 5.54 3.30
CA LEU A 113 0.25 5.64 2.04
C LEU A 113 -0.92 6.60 2.24
N LYS A 114 -0.99 7.65 1.42
CA LYS A 114 -2.13 8.55 1.36
C LYS A 114 -2.71 8.50 -0.05
N ILE A 115 -4.01 8.23 -0.15
CA ILE A 115 -4.71 8.24 -1.43
C ILE A 115 -5.86 9.23 -1.33
N GLN A 116 -5.97 10.09 -2.33
CA GLN A 116 -7.12 10.94 -2.55
C GLN A 116 -7.73 10.62 -3.91
N VAL A 117 -9.03 10.34 -3.93
CA VAL A 117 -9.78 10.12 -5.17
C VAL A 117 -10.89 11.16 -5.25
N THR A 118 -10.89 11.95 -6.31
CA THR A 118 -11.92 12.94 -6.59
C THR A 118 -12.76 12.51 -7.78
N ASN A 119 -14.06 12.35 -7.56
CA ASN A 119 -15.04 12.16 -8.62
C ASN A 119 -15.43 13.52 -9.20
N ILE A 120 -14.95 13.84 -10.40
CA ILE A 120 -15.15 15.15 -11.05
C ILE A 120 -16.65 15.39 -11.34
N ASN A 121 -17.44 14.34 -11.55
CA ASN A 121 -18.86 14.48 -11.87
C ASN A 121 -19.70 14.93 -10.67
N THR A 122 -19.35 14.48 -9.47
CA THR A 122 -20.07 14.78 -8.22
C THR A 122 -19.36 15.79 -7.34
N GLU A 123 -18.11 16.13 -7.67
CA GLU A 123 -17.18 16.94 -6.87
C GLU A 123 -16.87 16.36 -5.48
N LEU A 124 -17.27 15.10 -5.23
CA LEU A 124 -16.97 14.40 -4.00
C LEU A 124 -15.53 13.87 -4.03
N SER A 125 -14.86 13.98 -2.88
CA SER A 125 -13.53 13.40 -2.68
C SER A 125 -13.57 12.37 -1.57
N TYR A 126 -12.90 11.26 -1.79
CA TYR A 126 -12.61 10.24 -0.79
C TYR A 126 -11.13 10.27 -0.48
N GLN A 127 -10.78 10.21 0.80
CA GLN A 127 -9.40 10.16 1.27
C GLN A 127 -9.21 8.92 2.13
N THR A 128 -8.06 8.26 1.97
CA THR A 128 -7.64 7.14 2.81
C THR A 128 -6.18 7.28 3.21
N GLY A 129 -5.89 7.04 4.49
CA GLY A 129 -4.56 7.05 5.06
C GLY A 129 -4.24 5.70 5.71
N VAL A 130 -3.13 5.09 5.28
CA VAL A 130 -2.73 3.74 5.71
C VAL A 130 -1.24 3.70 6.03
N GLN A 131 -0.88 3.08 7.15
CA GLN A 131 0.47 2.63 7.47
C GLN A 131 0.69 1.24 6.84
N ILE A 132 1.69 1.11 5.98
CA ILE A 132 2.06 -0.17 5.35
C ILE A 132 3.38 -0.65 5.94
N ILE A 133 3.51 -1.97 6.16
CA ILE A 133 4.79 -2.55 6.53
C ILE A 133 5.87 -2.29 5.47
N ASN A 134 7.11 -2.10 5.90
CA ASN A 134 8.24 -1.98 4.98
C ASN A 134 8.73 -3.38 4.53
N ASP A 135 7.93 -4.06 3.72
CA ASP A 135 8.25 -5.37 3.11
C ASP A 135 8.02 -5.29 1.60
N TYR A 136 9.10 -5.38 0.83
CA TYR A 136 9.04 -5.08 -0.61
C TYR A 136 8.25 -6.09 -1.43
N ASP A 137 8.19 -7.36 -1.01
CA ASP A 137 7.40 -8.38 -1.71
C ASP A 137 5.89 -8.18 -1.49
N LEU A 138 5.52 -7.48 -0.43
CA LEU A 138 4.12 -7.19 -0.07
C LEU A 138 3.72 -5.76 -0.41
N LEU A 139 4.67 -4.86 -0.65
CA LEU A 139 4.39 -3.45 -0.88
C LEU A 139 3.49 -3.23 -2.10
N GLU A 140 3.84 -3.81 -3.24
CA GLU A 140 3.04 -3.69 -4.47
C GLU A 140 1.60 -4.15 -4.29
N PRO A 141 1.33 -5.41 -3.87
CA PRO A 141 -0.05 -5.86 -3.79
C PRO A 141 -0.84 -5.07 -2.74
N LEU A 142 -0.21 -4.62 -1.65
CA LEU A 142 -0.87 -3.79 -0.65
C LEU A 142 -1.26 -2.42 -1.22
N VAL A 143 -0.34 -1.71 -1.88
CA VAL A 143 -0.63 -0.40 -2.47
C VAL A 143 -1.71 -0.53 -3.54
N SER A 144 -1.54 -1.45 -4.50
CA SER A 144 -2.48 -1.65 -5.62
C SER A 144 -3.90 -1.97 -5.13
N ASN A 145 -4.07 -2.94 -4.22
CA ASN A 145 -5.41 -3.31 -3.74
C ASN A 145 -6.07 -2.20 -2.91
N ILE A 146 -5.30 -1.46 -2.09
CA ILE A 146 -5.83 -0.32 -1.32
C ILE A 146 -6.24 0.81 -2.27
N THR A 147 -5.46 1.09 -3.32
CA THR A 147 -5.81 2.10 -4.32
C THR A 147 -7.08 1.74 -5.08
N VAL A 148 -7.24 0.48 -5.51
CA VAL A 148 -8.48 0.00 -6.16
C VAL A 148 -9.67 0.19 -5.22
N GLN A 149 -9.57 -0.26 -3.97
CA GLN A 149 -10.62 -0.08 -2.98
C GLN A 149 -10.97 1.40 -2.74
N ALA A 150 -9.97 2.29 -2.71
CA ALA A 150 -10.20 3.72 -2.55
C ALA A 150 -10.96 4.32 -3.74
N ILE A 151 -10.67 3.86 -4.96
CA ILE A 151 -11.37 4.27 -6.17
C ILE A 151 -12.82 3.78 -6.14
N ASP A 152 -13.04 2.50 -5.84
CA ASP A 152 -14.38 1.91 -5.79
C ASP A 152 -15.26 2.61 -4.75
N ASN A 153 -14.71 2.89 -3.56
CA ASN A 153 -15.40 3.65 -2.51
C ASN A 153 -15.74 5.10 -2.95
N ALA A 154 -14.85 5.75 -3.69
CA ALA A 154 -15.07 7.11 -4.18
C ALA A 154 -16.11 7.19 -5.31
N LEU A 155 -16.20 6.14 -6.12
CA LEU A 155 -17.13 6.05 -7.24
C LEU A 155 -18.49 5.49 -6.85
N ASP A 156 -18.55 4.69 -5.77
CA ASP A 156 -19.72 3.90 -5.36
C ASP A 156 -20.27 3.03 -6.51
N ARG A 157 -19.36 2.58 -7.38
CA ARG A 157 -19.63 1.69 -8.52
C ARG A 157 -18.33 1.12 -9.07
N ILE A 158 -18.47 0.00 -9.77
CA ILE A 158 -17.46 -0.52 -10.69
C ILE A 158 -17.90 -0.15 -12.11
N GLY A 159 -16.96 0.25 -12.97
CA GLY A 159 -17.27 0.47 -14.38
C GLY A 159 -16.32 1.40 -15.13
N ALA A 160 -16.72 1.72 -16.36
CA ALA A 160 -15.98 2.59 -17.27
C ALA A 160 -15.71 4.00 -16.71
N GLY A 161 -14.65 4.63 -17.20
CA GLY A 161 -14.29 6.00 -16.87
C GLY A 161 -12.96 6.44 -17.48
N THR A 162 -12.64 7.72 -17.33
CA THR A 162 -11.29 8.26 -17.54
C THR A 162 -10.75 8.70 -16.19
N ALA A 163 -9.53 8.29 -15.86
CA ALA A 163 -8.82 8.69 -14.65
C ALA A 163 -7.49 9.36 -15.00
N GLN A 164 -7.21 10.49 -14.36
CA GLN A 164 -5.86 11.01 -14.24
C GLN A 164 -5.31 10.59 -12.87
N ILE A 165 -4.08 10.10 -12.85
CA ILE A 165 -3.38 9.71 -11.63
C ILE A 165 -2.06 10.48 -11.52
N ASP A 166 -1.81 11.04 -10.35
CA ASP A 166 -0.58 11.68 -9.93
C ASP A 166 -0.01 10.86 -8.75
N ILE A 167 1.15 10.24 -8.94
CA ILE A 167 1.84 9.40 -7.96
C ILE A 167 3.11 10.12 -7.54
N GLU A 168 3.31 10.27 -6.24
CA GLU A 168 4.52 10.78 -5.63
C GLU A 168 5.05 9.74 -4.63
N ILE A 169 6.30 9.34 -4.82
CA ILE A 169 6.98 8.40 -3.93
C ILE A 169 8.28 9.03 -3.45
N ARG A 170 8.51 9.00 -2.14
CA ARG A 170 9.69 9.59 -1.51
C ARG A 170 10.50 8.53 -0.76
N GLY A 171 11.81 8.60 -0.93
CA GLY A 171 12.82 7.87 -0.17
C GLY A 171 13.48 8.74 0.89
N LYS A 172 14.24 8.09 1.79
CA LYS A 172 14.89 8.76 2.92
C LYS A 172 16.02 9.71 2.52
N LYS A 173 16.71 9.45 1.40
CA LYS A 173 17.82 10.29 0.96
C LYS A 173 17.33 11.40 0.04
N GLU A 174 18.00 12.55 0.08
CA GLU A 174 17.77 13.63 -0.87
C GLU A 174 17.96 13.14 -2.31
N GLY A 175 17.06 13.55 -3.22
CA GLY A 175 17.03 13.10 -4.61
C GLY A 175 16.34 11.75 -4.84
N GLN A 176 15.94 11.01 -3.80
CA GLN A 176 15.12 9.81 -3.94
C GLN A 176 13.63 10.17 -4.03
N GLU A 177 13.24 10.85 -5.11
CA GLU A 177 11.85 11.26 -5.34
C GLU A 177 11.41 10.81 -6.73
N LEU A 178 10.24 10.19 -6.80
CA LEU A 178 9.60 9.78 -8.05
C LEU A 178 8.25 10.49 -8.15
N PHE A 179 8.06 11.19 -9.26
CA PHE A 179 6.79 11.80 -9.64
C PHE A 179 6.32 11.21 -10.96
N ARG A 180 5.13 10.60 -10.96
CA ARG A 180 4.53 10.02 -12.16
C ARG A 180 3.12 10.55 -12.34
N LYS A 181 2.86 11.17 -13.49
CA LYS A 181 1.54 11.62 -13.90
C LYS A 181 1.13 10.90 -15.17
N ASN A 182 -0.05 10.30 -15.19
CA ASN A 182 -0.60 9.69 -16.40
C ASN A 182 -2.14 9.78 -16.44
N MET A 183 -2.73 9.47 -17.59
CA MET A 183 -4.18 9.42 -17.80
C MET A 183 -4.57 8.13 -18.52
N TYR A 184 -5.62 7.50 -18.02
CA TYR A 184 -6.13 6.24 -18.52
C TYR A 184 -7.61 6.34 -18.81
N TYR A 185 -8.06 5.59 -19.81
CA TYR A 185 -9.47 5.35 -20.07
C TYR A 185 -9.70 3.84 -20.04
N SER A 186 -10.82 3.43 -19.43
CA SER A 186 -11.30 2.06 -19.47
C SER A 186 -12.77 2.05 -19.86
N SER A 187 -13.14 1.12 -20.74
CA SER A 187 -14.53 0.83 -21.06
C SER A 187 -15.16 -0.23 -20.14
N ASP A 188 -14.35 -0.89 -19.31
CA ASP A 188 -14.78 -1.97 -18.42
C ASP A 188 -14.65 -1.53 -16.97
N ASP A 189 -13.44 -1.52 -16.42
CA ASP A 189 -13.15 -1.06 -15.06
C ASP A 189 -12.00 -0.04 -15.04
N ILE A 190 -12.30 1.20 -14.63
CA ILE A 190 -11.29 2.26 -14.53
C ILE A 190 -10.39 2.09 -13.30
N ALA A 191 -10.87 1.44 -12.23
CA ALA A 191 -10.12 1.26 -10.98
C ALA A 191 -8.91 0.34 -11.20
N ILE A 192 -9.08 -0.72 -11.99
CA ILE A 192 -7.98 -1.62 -12.39
C ILE A 192 -7.09 -0.97 -13.43
N GLN A 193 -7.67 -0.29 -14.43
CA GLN A 193 -6.89 0.26 -15.54
C GLN A 193 -5.89 1.34 -15.08
N VAL A 194 -6.28 2.20 -14.13
CA VAL A 194 -5.45 3.33 -13.69
C VAL A 194 -4.19 2.90 -12.91
N ILE A 195 -4.22 1.71 -12.28
CA ILE A 195 -3.11 1.18 -11.50
C ILE A 195 -2.19 0.23 -12.30
N THR A 196 -2.41 0.07 -13.61
CA THR A 196 -1.65 -0.88 -14.44
C THR A 196 -0.13 -0.66 -14.46
N GLU A 197 0.33 0.59 -14.30
CA GLU A 197 1.77 0.91 -14.19
C GLU A 197 2.33 0.73 -12.76
N MET A 198 1.49 0.55 -11.74
CA MET A 198 1.91 0.49 -10.33
C MET A 198 2.95 -0.62 -10.06
N PRO A 199 2.81 -1.84 -10.59
CA PRO A 199 3.80 -2.89 -10.39
C PRO A 199 5.19 -2.52 -10.91
N GLU A 200 5.27 -1.91 -12.10
CA GLU A 200 6.54 -1.50 -12.70
C GLU A 200 7.20 -0.35 -11.92
N ILE A 201 6.40 0.61 -11.42
CA ILE A 201 6.90 1.72 -10.60
C ILE A 201 7.50 1.20 -9.30
N ILE A 202 6.81 0.29 -8.61
CA ILE A 202 7.29 -0.28 -7.35
C ILE A 202 8.49 -1.19 -7.59
N ASP A 203 8.48 -2.01 -8.64
CA ASP A 203 9.61 -2.86 -9.02
C ASP A 203 10.88 -2.04 -9.27
N LEU A 204 10.79 -0.93 -10.01
CA LEU A 204 11.92 -0.05 -10.28
C LEU A 204 12.56 0.52 -9.01
N ILE A 205 11.76 0.77 -7.98
CA ILE A 205 12.23 1.30 -6.70
C ILE A 205 12.87 0.20 -5.86
N VAL A 206 12.18 -0.93 -5.74
CA VAL A 206 12.61 -2.08 -4.92
C VAL A 206 13.89 -2.70 -5.47
N ASN A 207 13.95 -2.88 -6.79
CA ASN A 207 15.06 -3.53 -7.50
C ASN A 207 16.03 -2.51 -8.12
N ASN A 208 16.14 -1.32 -7.53
CA ASN A 208 17.09 -0.30 -7.98
C ASN A 208 18.55 -0.81 -7.86
N TYR A 209 19.20 -1.00 -9.00
CA TYR A 209 20.56 -1.53 -9.11
C TYR A 209 21.65 -0.61 -8.54
N PHE A 210 21.38 0.70 -8.41
CA PHE A 210 22.37 1.68 -7.98
C PHE A 210 22.42 1.79 -6.45
N GLU A 211 21.25 1.87 -5.81
CA GLU A 211 21.14 1.97 -4.36
C GLU A 211 19.79 1.52 -3.82
N MET A 212 19.80 1.04 -2.57
CA MET A 212 18.57 0.71 -1.85
C MET A 212 17.76 1.98 -1.53
N VAL A 213 16.50 1.99 -1.97
CA VAL A 213 15.57 3.09 -1.71
C VAL A 213 14.76 2.82 -0.46
N ASN A 214 14.98 3.63 0.57
CA ASN A 214 14.31 3.50 1.85
C ASN A 214 13.05 4.36 1.87
N LEU A 215 11.90 3.81 1.45
CA LEU A 215 10.65 4.56 1.28
C LEU A 215 10.12 5.20 2.57
N THR A 216 9.75 6.47 2.48
CA THR A 216 9.23 7.28 3.59
C THR A 216 7.80 7.75 3.39
N GLU A 217 7.31 7.80 2.15
CA GLU A 217 5.94 8.21 1.84
C GLU A 217 5.53 7.76 0.42
N ILE A 218 4.25 7.42 0.25
CA ILE A 218 3.58 7.23 -1.04
C ILE A 218 2.30 8.07 -1.01
N ASN A 219 2.21 9.05 -1.91
CA ASN A 219 1.00 9.86 -2.13
C ASN A 219 0.43 9.54 -3.52
N ILE A 220 -0.87 9.32 -3.58
CA ILE A 220 -1.58 9.02 -4.83
C ILE A 220 -2.82 9.91 -4.92
N ASP A 221 -2.84 10.79 -5.90
CA ASP A 221 -3.96 11.67 -6.21
C ASP A 221 -4.62 11.21 -7.51
N ILE A 222 -5.91 10.89 -7.46
CA ILE A 222 -6.67 10.37 -8.60
C ILE A 222 -7.87 11.27 -8.86
N LYS A 223 -8.05 11.67 -10.11
CA LYS A 223 -9.23 12.41 -10.55
C LYS A 223 -9.94 11.62 -11.62
N ILE A 224 -11.21 11.27 -11.39
CA ILE A 224 -11.98 10.40 -12.27
C ILE A 224 -13.18 11.14 -12.83
N ASP A 225 -13.43 10.94 -14.12
CA ASP A 225 -14.69 11.30 -14.76
C ASP A 225 -15.32 10.09 -15.51
N ASN A 226 -16.61 10.21 -15.78
CA ASN A 226 -17.38 9.22 -16.55
C ASN A 226 -17.34 9.45 -18.06
N LYS A 227 -16.61 10.48 -18.55
CA LYS A 227 -16.55 10.79 -19.98
C LYS A 227 -15.45 9.95 -20.61
N LYS A 228 -15.68 9.54 -21.86
CA LYS A 228 -14.61 8.95 -22.66
C LYS A 228 -13.70 10.07 -23.14
N LYS A 229 -12.49 10.17 -22.59
CA LYS A 229 -11.44 11.08 -23.05
C LYS A 229 -10.32 10.28 -23.68
N THR A 230 -10.44 10.09 -24.99
CA THR A 230 -9.42 9.40 -25.80
C THR A 230 -8.97 10.32 -26.92
N GLY A 231 -7.70 10.23 -27.32
CA GLY A 231 -7.18 10.90 -28.49
C GLY A 231 -6.34 9.94 -29.32
N LYS A 232 -6.37 10.09 -30.65
CA LYS A 232 -5.50 9.36 -31.56
C LYS A 232 -4.52 10.35 -32.19
N ILE A 233 -3.23 10.01 -32.14
CA ILE A 233 -2.23 10.72 -32.94
C ILE A 233 -2.51 10.41 -34.41
N GLU A 234 -2.90 11.42 -35.18
CA GLU A 234 -3.11 11.28 -36.63
C GLU A 234 -1.82 11.46 -37.40
N GLU A 235 -1.01 12.42 -36.98
CA GLU A 235 0.14 12.88 -37.74
C GLU A 235 1.20 13.45 -36.78
N ILE A 236 2.47 13.16 -37.08
CA ILE A 236 3.62 13.81 -36.46
C ILE A 236 4.44 14.39 -37.61
N VAL A 237 4.59 15.71 -37.64
CA VAL A 237 5.40 16.42 -38.63
C VAL A 237 6.61 16.99 -37.92
N LEU A 238 7.80 16.64 -38.41
CA LEU A 238 9.05 17.25 -37.99
C LEU A 238 9.30 18.48 -38.87
N GLU A 239 9.56 19.63 -38.26
CA GLU A 239 9.78 20.86 -39.04
C GLU A 239 11.13 20.85 -39.75
N ASP A 240 12.15 20.24 -39.14
CA ASP A 240 13.51 20.19 -39.68
C ASP A 240 13.84 18.81 -40.28
N SER A 241 14.30 18.83 -41.53
CA SER A 241 14.77 17.64 -42.25
C SER A 241 16.26 17.35 -42.06
N SER A 242 17.01 18.27 -41.42
CA SER A 242 18.44 18.16 -41.15
C SER A 242 18.77 18.77 -39.80
N ILE A 243 19.26 17.95 -38.87
CA ILE A 243 19.66 18.34 -37.51
C ILE A 243 21.10 17.91 -37.24
N ARG A 244 21.83 18.72 -36.48
CA ARG A 244 23.20 18.43 -36.01
C ARG A 244 23.18 17.89 -34.57
N PRO A 245 24.27 17.24 -34.13
CA PRO A 245 24.40 16.84 -32.72
C PRO A 245 24.27 18.05 -31.80
N GLY A 246 23.29 18.01 -30.89
CA GLY A 246 23.00 19.08 -29.93
C GLY A 246 21.85 20.02 -30.32
N ASP A 247 21.29 19.88 -31.53
CA ASP A 247 20.12 20.67 -31.95
C ASP A 247 18.82 20.18 -31.29
N TYR A 248 17.87 21.10 -31.13
CA TYR A 248 16.51 20.78 -30.70
C TYR A 248 15.64 20.47 -31.92
N LEU A 249 14.89 19.37 -31.85
CA LEU A 249 13.94 18.98 -32.89
C LEU A 249 12.53 19.37 -32.45
N GLU A 250 11.87 20.22 -33.24
CA GLU A 250 10.46 20.56 -33.04
C GLU A 250 9.55 19.60 -33.81
N ALA A 251 8.60 18.97 -33.08
CA ALA A 251 7.63 18.06 -33.64
C ALA A 251 6.21 18.61 -33.44
N LYS A 252 5.48 18.81 -34.53
CA LYS A 252 4.05 19.15 -34.50
C LYS A 252 3.23 17.87 -34.49
N ILE A 253 2.47 17.67 -33.43
CA ILE A 253 1.63 16.48 -33.25
C ILE A 253 0.17 16.88 -33.48
N LYS A 254 -0.46 16.27 -34.48
CA LYS A 254 -1.90 16.42 -34.73
C LYS A 254 -2.66 15.31 -34.02
N ILE A 255 -3.51 15.70 -33.08
CA ILE A 255 -4.34 14.77 -32.29
C ILE A 255 -5.80 14.92 -32.73
N ARG A 256 -6.45 13.78 -33.00
CA ARG A 256 -7.91 13.70 -33.16
C ARG A 256 -8.51 13.10 -31.89
N SER A 257 -9.26 13.93 -31.17
CA SER A 257 -10.11 13.56 -30.02
C SER A 257 -11.43 12.95 -30.47
#